data_AF-A0ABD0PPW9-F1
#
_entry.id   AF-A0ABD0PPW9-F1
#
_cell.length_a   1.000
_cell.length_b   1.000
_cell.length_c   1.000
_cell.angle_alpha   90.00
_cell.angle_beta   90.00
_cell.angle_gamma   90.00
#
_symmetry.space_group_name_H-M   'P 1'
#
loop_
_entity.id
_entity.type
_entity.pdbx_description
1 polymer ?
#
loop_
_entity_poly.entity_id
_entity_poly.type
_entity_poly.pdbx_seq_one_letter_code
_entity_poly.pdbx_strand_id
1 'polypeptide(L)'
;GYRTLCVAYKQLSAEEYAVADTGLREARLALQDREEKLLAMYNQVEAGMSLIGATAVEDRLQEEAAETMEALQGAGMKVWVLTGDKMETAKSTCYACRLFQRGTELLELTVRTLEDERLNREEKLIELLREYHKKAVMDAPPVKAGVT
;
A
#
# COMPACT_ATOMS: atom_id res chain seq x y z
N GLY A 1 9.15 7.96 2.33
CA GLY A 1 7.82 7.43 2.03
C GLY A 1 6.80 8.43 2.52
N TYR A 2 6.25 9.24 1.63
CA TYR A 2 5.22 10.20 2.00
C TYR A 2 3.85 9.57 1.75
N ARG A 3 2.91 9.75 2.68
CA ARG A 3 1.50 9.45 2.44
C ARG A 3 0.90 10.60 1.63
N THR A 4 0.46 10.32 0.41
CA THR A 4 -0.07 11.34 -0.50
C THR A 4 -1.60 11.33 -0.52
N LEU A 5 -2.23 12.51 -0.48
CA LEU A 5 -3.67 12.69 -0.67
C LEU A 5 -3.91 13.70 -1.79
N CYS A 6 -4.79 13.37 -2.73
CA CYS A 6 -5.25 14.31 -3.74
C CYS A 6 -6.45 15.11 -3.23
N VAL A 7 -6.49 16.41 -3.54
CA VAL A 7 -7.59 17.31 -3.18
C VAL A 7 -8.22 17.85 -4.46
N ALA A 8 -9.52 17.65 -4.63
CA ALA A 8 -10.29 18.12 -5.77
C ALA A 8 -11.56 18.82 -5.27
N TYR A 9 -12.16 19.67 -6.11
CA TYR A 9 -13.42 20.34 -5.80
C TYR A 9 -14.37 20.34 -6.99
N LYS A 10 -15.65 20.54 -6.71
CA LYS A 10 -16.69 20.82 -7.69
C LYS A 10 -17.59 21.89 -7.11
N GLN A 11 -17.84 22.94 -7.89
CA GLN A 11 -18.81 23.95 -7.52
C GLN A 11 -20.20 23.47 -7.94
N LEU A 12 -21.13 23.41 -6.99
CA LEU A 12 -22.52 23.06 -7.25
C LEU A 12 -23.36 24.34 -7.29
N SER A 13 -24.28 24.41 -8.24
CA SER A 13 -25.36 25.39 -8.22
C SER A 13 -26.33 25.11 -7.06
N ALA A 14 -27.16 26.09 -6.71
CA ALA A 14 -28.16 25.91 -5.65
C ALA A 14 -29.18 24.80 -5.98
N GLU A 15 -29.51 24.64 -7.26
CA GLU A 15 -30.43 23.60 -7.74
C GLU A 15 -29.79 22.20 -7.63
N GLU A 16 -28.55 22.05 -8.12
CA GLU A 16 -27.80 20.78 -7.99
C GLU A 16 -27.60 20.39 -6.53
N TYR A 17 -27.29 21.36 -5.67
CA TYR A 17 -27.17 21.13 -4.23
C TYR A 17 -28.49 20.66 -3.63
N ALA A 18 -29.61 21.32 -3.94
CA ALA A 18 -30.92 20.95 -3.41
C ALA A 18 -31.34 19.52 -3.82
N VAL A 19 -31.05 19.14 -5.07
CA VAL A 19 -31.27 17.76 -5.55
C VAL A 19 -30.37 16.77 -4.80
N ALA A 20 -29.08 17.09 -4.65
CA ALA A 20 -28.13 16.23 -3.93
C ALA A 20 -28.49 16.06 -2.45
N ASP A 21 -28.86 17.15 -1.76
CA ASP A 21 -29.25 17.14 -0.34
C ASP A 21 -30.52 16.32 -0.11
N THR A 22 -31.53 16.52 -0.97
CA THR A 22 -32.78 15.74 -0.91
C THR A 22 -32.51 14.25 -1.10
N GLY A 23 -31.76 13.88 -2.15
CA GLY A 23 -31.42 12.49 -2.44
C GLY A 23 -30.57 11.84 -1.34
N LEU A 24 -29.59 12.57 -0.79
CA LEU A 24 -28.80 12.09 0.35
C LEU A 24 -29.67 11.89 1.60
N ARG A 25 -30.62 12.79 1.88
CA ARG A 25 -31.52 12.69 3.03
C ARG A 25 -32.45 11.48 2.90
N GLU A 26 -33.00 11.24 1.72
CA GLU A 26 -33.81 10.07 1.42
C GLU A 26 -33.00 8.78 1.55
N ALA A 27 -31.79 8.74 0.99
CA ALA A 27 -30.89 7.61 1.12
C ALA A 27 -30.56 7.31 2.59
N ARG A 28 -30.29 8.33 3.43
CA ARG A 28 -30.02 8.16 4.87
C ARG A 28 -31.20 7.57 5.64
N LEU A 29 -32.42 7.92 5.25
CA LEU A 29 -33.66 7.45 5.88
C LEU A 29 -34.15 6.11 5.33
N ALA A 30 -33.50 5.55 4.30
CA ALA A 30 -33.88 4.28 3.73
C ALA A 30 -33.72 3.13 4.74
N LEU A 31 -34.78 2.33 4.90
CA LEU A 31 -34.78 1.13 5.73
C LEU A 31 -34.08 -0.06 5.06
N GLN A 32 -34.00 -0.05 3.73
CA GLN A 32 -33.39 -1.08 2.89
C GLN A 32 -32.38 -0.44 1.92
N ASP A 33 -31.28 -1.14 1.69
CA ASP A 33 -30.21 -0.79 0.74
C ASP A 33 -29.63 0.61 0.96
N ARG A 34 -29.60 1.03 2.23
CA ARG A 34 -29.15 2.37 2.64
C ARG A 34 -27.74 2.67 2.16
N GLU A 35 -26.81 1.72 2.33
CA GLU A 35 -25.41 1.91 1.94
C GLU A 35 -25.25 2.05 0.43
N GLU A 36 -25.96 1.23 -0.36
CA GLU A 36 -25.94 1.32 -1.82
C GLU A 36 -26.53 2.64 -2.33
N LYS A 37 -27.67 3.08 -1.76
CA LYS A 37 -28.29 4.36 -2.11
C LYS A 37 -27.40 5.55 -1.77
N LEU A 38 -26.74 5.51 -0.61
CA LEU A 38 -25.76 6.53 -0.23
C LEU A 38 -24.58 6.56 -1.20
N LEU A 39 -24.02 5.39 -1.52
CA LEU A 39 -22.89 5.28 -2.43
C LEU A 39 -23.25 5.82 -3.83
N ALA A 40 -24.45 5.51 -4.34
CA ALA A 40 -24.94 6.04 -5.61
C ALA A 40 -25.02 7.57 -5.59
N MET A 41 -25.58 8.16 -4.53
CA MET A 41 -25.66 9.62 -4.38
C MET A 41 -24.26 10.27 -4.27
N TYR A 42 -23.35 9.70 -3.48
CA TYR A 42 -21.98 10.23 -3.37
C TYR A 42 -21.26 10.15 -4.71
N ASN A 43 -21.33 9.03 -5.43
CA ASN A 43 -20.71 8.89 -6.75
C ASN A 43 -21.22 9.92 -7.76
N GLN A 44 -22.52 10.24 -7.73
CA GLN A 44 -23.09 11.27 -8.60
C GLN A 44 -22.56 12.67 -8.26
N VAL A 45 -22.46 13.00 -6.96
CA VAL A 45 -21.98 14.31 -6.50
C VAL A 45 -20.47 14.46 -6.76
N GLU A 46 -19.69 13.42 -6.48
CA GLU A 46 -18.22 13.36 -6.58
C GLU A 46 -17.71 13.13 -8.02
N ALA A 47 -18.61 13.01 -9.01
CA ALA A 47 -18.22 12.94 -10.41
C ALA A 47 -17.90 14.32 -11.00
N GLY A 48 -16.87 14.40 -11.85
CA GLY A 48 -16.52 15.61 -12.60
C GLY A 48 -15.86 16.72 -11.78
N MET A 49 -15.10 16.35 -10.74
CA MET A 49 -14.35 17.31 -9.93
C MET A 49 -13.10 17.83 -10.66
N SER A 50 -12.69 19.05 -10.32
CA SER A 50 -11.43 19.68 -10.73
C SER A 50 -10.35 19.44 -9.68
N LEU A 51 -9.23 18.84 -10.07
CA LEU A 51 -8.08 18.62 -9.19
C LEU A 51 -7.43 19.96 -8.81
N ILE A 52 -7.29 20.23 -7.52
CA ILE A 52 -6.57 21.39 -6.98
C ILE A 52 -5.08 21.05 -6.85
N GLY A 53 -4.78 19.86 -6.34
CA GLY A 53 -3.41 19.39 -6.14
C GLY A 53 -3.33 18.15 -5.26
N ALA A 54 -2.15 17.90 -4.70
CA ALA A 54 -1.91 16.81 -3.77
C ALA A 54 -1.10 17.29 -2.56
N THR A 55 -1.36 16.70 -1.41
CA THR A 55 -0.55 16.85 -0.19
C THR A 55 0.33 15.62 -0.01
N ALA A 56 1.45 15.79 0.68
CA ALA A 56 2.36 14.72 1.05
C ALA A 56 2.67 14.85 2.54
N VAL A 57 2.25 13.87 3.32
CA VAL A 57 2.50 13.81 4.76
C VAL A 57 3.65 12.86 5.01
N GLU A 58 4.65 13.33 5.74
CA GLU A 58 5.76 12.50 6.17
C GLU A 58 5.43 11.84 7.51
N ASP A 59 5.46 10.51 7.54
CA ASP A 59 5.52 9.79 8.81
C ASP A 59 6.97 9.84 9.29
N ARG A 60 7.22 10.76 10.24
CA ARG A 60 8.54 10.88 10.83
C ARG A 60 8.87 9.62 11.62
N LEU A 61 9.99 9.02 11.24
CA LEU A 61 10.62 7.99 12.03
C LEU A 61 11.30 8.59 13.26
N GLN A 62 11.64 7.73 14.22
CA GLN A 62 12.53 8.12 15.29
C GLN A 62 13.88 8.58 14.72
N GLU A 63 14.56 9.46 15.45
CA GLU A 63 15.91 9.89 15.10
C GLU A 63 16.84 8.68 14.99
N GLU A 64 17.70 8.67 13.98
CA GLU A 64 18.66 7.59 13.70
C GLU A 64 18.05 6.20 13.39
N ALA A 65 16.73 6.09 13.20
CA ALA A 65 16.08 4.82 12.94
C ALA A 65 16.61 4.15 11.67
N ALA A 66 16.83 4.91 10.60
CA ALA A 66 17.35 4.36 9.35
C ALA A 66 18.83 3.95 9.48
N GLU A 67 19.64 4.80 10.11
CA GLU A 67 21.06 4.58 10.34
C GLU A 67 21.30 3.34 11.21
N THR A 68 20.49 3.17 12.26
CA THR A 68 20.53 2.00 13.14
C THR A 68 20.17 0.73 12.37
N MET A 69 19.12 0.77 11.55
CA MET A 69 18.69 -0.39 10.76
C MET A 69 19.76 -0.82 9.76
N GLU A 70 20.41 0.13 9.08
CA GLU A 70 21.53 -0.14 8.18
C GLU A 70 22.74 -0.73 8.94
N ALA A 71 23.07 -0.22 10.11
CA ALA A 71 24.16 -0.74 10.93
C ALA A 71 23.90 -2.20 11.37
N LEU A 72 22.67 -2.51 11.80
CA LEU A 72 22.27 -3.86 12.18
C LEU A 72 22.35 -4.83 10.98
N GLN A 73 21.86 -4.42 9.81
CA GLN A 73 21.95 -5.23 8.60
C GLN A 73 23.40 -5.42 8.13
N GLY A 74 24.23 -4.37 8.20
CA GLY A 74 25.66 -4.41 7.88
C GLY A 74 26.46 -5.32 8.81
N ALA A 75 26.02 -5.46 10.07
CA ALA A 75 26.55 -6.44 11.02
C ALA A 75 26.07 -7.88 10.76
N GLY A 76 25.26 -8.11 9.73
CA GLY A 76 24.72 -9.43 9.37
C GLY A 76 23.48 -9.85 10.15
N MET A 77 22.89 -8.96 10.96
CA MET A 77 21.68 -9.25 11.73
C MET A 77 20.44 -9.29 10.82
N LYS A 78 19.54 -10.23 11.10
CA LYS A 78 18.25 -10.32 10.42
C LYS A 78 17.20 -9.57 11.23
N VAL A 79 16.64 -8.52 10.66
CA VAL A 79 15.64 -7.67 11.33
C VAL A 79 14.25 -7.97 10.79
N TRP A 80 13.31 -8.19 11.69
CA TRP A 80 11.91 -8.52 11.37
C TRP A 80 11.01 -7.42 11.93
N VAL A 81 10.09 -6.92 11.10
CA VAL A 81 9.10 -5.93 11.52
C VAL A 81 7.74 -6.62 11.63
N LEU A 82 7.19 -6.65 12.84
CA LEU A 82 5.86 -7.18 13.13
C LEU A 82 4.96 -6.00 13.46
N THR A 83 3.92 -5.78 12.68
CA THR A 83 3.00 -4.64 12.85
C THR A 83 1.55 -5.06 12.59
N GLY A 84 0.62 -4.40 13.27
CA GLY A 84 -0.82 -4.52 13.02
C GLY A 84 -1.35 -3.47 12.04
N ASP A 85 -0.48 -2.67 11.45
CA ASP A 85 -0.84 -1.66 10.45
C ASP A 85 -1.15 -2.30 9.08
N LYS A 86 -1.78 -1.55 8.18
CA LYS A 86 -2.04 -1.98 6.80
C LYS A 86 -0.74 -2.24 6.06
N MET A 87 -0.80 -3.16 5.09
CA MET A 87 0.36 -3.59 4.31
C MET A 87 1.06 -2.41 3.61
N GLU A 88 0.29 -1.46 3.07
CA GLU A 88 0.83 -0.29 2.35
C GLU A 88 1.62 0.61 3.29
N THR A 89 1.12 0.84 4.51
CA THR A 89 1.80 1.65 5.52
C THR A 89 3.08 0.94 5.99
N ALA A 90 3.00 -0.36 6.27
CA ALA A 90 4.14 -1.17 6.68
C ALA A 90 5.28 -1.12 5.64
N LYS A 91 4.95 -1.28 4.35
CA LYS A 91 5.92 -1.14 3.25
C LYS A 91 6.54 0.26 3.24
N SER A 92 5.73 1.31 3.33
CA SER A 92 6.23 2.70 3.36
C SER A 92 7.23 2.93 4.50
N THR A 93 6.94 2.41 5.70
CA THR A 93 7.82 2.46 6.87
C THR A 93 9.12 1.71 6.63
N CYS A 94 9.07 0.49 6.08
CA CYS A 94 10.28 -0.29 5.78
C CYS A 94 11.19 0.41 4.75
N TYR A 95 10.62 1.09 3.75
CA TYR A 95 11.41 1.93 2.83
C TYR A 95 11.96 3.18 3.52
N ALA A 96 11.21 3.81 4.42
CA ALA A 96 11.66 4.98 5.15
C ALA A 96 12.84 4.64 6.09
N CYS A 97 12.80 3.48 6.76
CA CYS A 97 13.88 2.98 7.62
C CYS A 97 15.05 2.36 6.84
N ARG A 98 15.04 2.42 5.49
CA ARG A 98 16.03 1.78 4.60
C ARG A 98 16.18 0.26 4.77
N LEU A 99 15.21 -0.38 5.45
CA LEU A 99 15.12 -1.84 5.53
C LEU A 99 14.85 -2.43 4.14
N PHE A 100 14.01 -1.77 3.36
CA PHE A 100 13.81 -2.04 1.94
C PHE A 100 14.50 -0.94 1.11
N GLN A 101 15.22 -1.36 0.08
CA GLN A 101 15.86 -0.47 -0.89
C GLN A 101 15.09 -0.50 -2.21
N ARG A 102 15.30 0.50 -3.09
CA ARG A 102 14.59 0.58 -4.38
C ARG A 102 14.75 -0.67 -5.27
N GLY A 103 15.83 -1.43 -5.09
CA GLY A 103 16.07 -2.69 -5.81
C GLY A 103 15.66 -3.95 -5.06
N THR A 104 15.07 -3.84 -3.87
CA THR A 104 14.61 -5.01 -3.10
C THR A 104 13.40 -5.63 -3.80
N GLU A 105 13.53 -6.88 -4.26
CA GLU A 105 12.39 -7.69 -4.72
C GLU A 105 11.54 -8.09 -3.51
N LEU A 106 10.27 -7.68 -3.52
CA LEU A 106 9.33 -7.99 -2.44
C LEU A 106 8.58 -9.28 -2.78
N LEU A 107 8.65 -10.26 -1.86
CA LEU A 107 7.83 -11.47 -1.92
C LEU A 107 6.59 -11.24 -1.05
N GLU A 108 5.41 -11.32 -1.65
CA GLU A 108 4.14 -11.00 -0.98
C GLU A 108 3.27 -12.24 -0.84
N LEU A 109 2.80 -12.50 0.38
CA LEU A 109 1.86 -13.57 0.68
C LEU A 109 0.65 -12.97 1.40
N THR A 110 -0.48 -12.92 0.71
CA THR A 110 -1.74 -12.35 1.20
C THR A 110 -2.89 -13.35 1.06
N VAL A 111 -4.03 -13.07 1.69
CA VAL A 111 -5.22 -13.92 1.51
C VAL A 111 -5.68 -13.93 0.05
N ARG A 112 -5.61 -12.79 -0.65
CA ARG A 112 -5.98 -12.69 -2.06
C ARG A 112 -5.12 -13.59 -2.97
N THR A 113 -3.81 -13.62 -2.72
CA THR A 113 -2.89 -14.51 -3.47
C THR A 113 -3.11 -15.99 -3.18
N LEU A 114 -3.87 -16.33 -2.14
CA LEU A 114 -4.23 -17.71 -1.79
C LEU A 114 -5.61 -18.09 -2.33
N GLU A 115 -6.50 -17.12 -2.60
CA GLU A 115 -7.82 -17.40 -3.17
C GLU A 115 -7.74 -17.86 -4.63
N ASP A 116 -6.74 -17.40 -5.38
CA ASP A 116 -6.48 -17.82 -6.75
C ASP A 116 -5.90 -19.25 -6.87
N GLU A 117 -5.46 -19.87 -5.76
CA GLU A 117 -4.73 -21.13 -5.80
C GLU A 117 -5.21 -22.15 -4.76
N ARG A 118 -5.20 -23.43 -5.12
CA ARG A 118 -5.60 -24.53 -4.22
C ARG A 118 -4.58 -24.86 -3.12
N LEU A 119 -3.50 -24.09 -3.04
CA LEU A 119 -2.37 -24.33 -2.13
C LEU A 119 -2.62 -23.70 -0.77
N ASN A 120 -2.16 -24.37 0.28
CA ASN A 120 -2.16 -23.77 1.61
C ASN A 120 -1.03 -22.71 1.73
N ARG A 121 -1.06 -21.93 2.82
CA ARG A 121 -0.12 -20.82 3.05
C ARG A 121 1.35 -21.23 2.97
N GLU A 122 1.67 -22.41 3.49
CA GLU A 122 3.04 -22.92 3.61
C GLU A 122 3.57 -23.34 2.23
N GLU A 123 2.75 -24.04 1.45
CA GLU A 123 3.08 -24.46 0.08
C GLU A 123 3.35 -23.26 -0.82
N LYS A 124 2.50 -22.22 -0.74
CA LYS A 124 2.68 -21.01 -1.55
C LYS A 124 3.95 -20.25 -1.16
N LEU A 125 4.24 -20.16 0.13
CA LEU A 125 5.48 -19.55 0.61
C LEU A 125 6.71 -20.30 0.08
N ILE A 126 6.70 -21.63 0.13
CA ILE A 126 7.79 -22.45 -0.38
C ILE A 126 8.00 -22.23 -1.88
N GLU A 127 6.93 -22.16 -2.66
CA GLU A 127 7.00 -21.87 -4.09
C GLU A 127 7.63 -20.49 -4.35
N LEU A 128 7.13 -19.43 -3.70
CA LEU A 128 7.69 -18.07 -3.82
C LEU A 128 9.18 -18.04 -3.48
N LEU A 129 9.60 -18.72 -2.41
CA LEU A 129 11.01 -18.79 -2.02
C LEU A 129 11.87 -19.53 -3.05
N ARG A 130 11.34 -20.59 -3.67
CA ARG A 130 12.04 -21.33 -4.74
C ARG A 130 12.20 -20.50 -5.99
N GLU A 131 11.13 -19.79 -6.40
CA GLU A 131 11.20 -18.90 -7.56
C GLU A 131 12.20 -17.77 -7.33
N TYR A 132 12.15 -17.13 -6.17
CA TYR A 132 13.11 -16.11 -5.79
C TYR A 132 14.54 -16.64 -5.80
N HIS A 133 14.79 -17.81 -5.20
CA HIS A 133 16.11 -18.42 -5.19
C HIS A 133 16.61 -18.70 -6.61
N LYS A 134 15.75 -19.21 -7.50
CA LYS A 134 16.11 -19.45 -8.89
C LYS A 134 16.54 -18.15 -9.59
N LYS A 135 15.80 -17.05 -9.43
CA LYS A 135 16.17 -15.75 -9.99
C LYS A 135 17.48 -15.24 -9.41
N ALA A 136 17.59 -15.21 -8.08
CA ALA A 136 18.76 -14.69 -7.37
C ALA A 136 20.05 -15.46 -7.69
N VAL A 137 19.97 -16.75 -8.00
CA VAL A 137 21.11 -17.59 -8.37
C VAL A 137 21.45 -17.48 -9.85
N MET A 138 20.45 -17.35 -10.74
CA MET A 138 20.68 -17.26 -12.19
C MET A 138 21.15 -15.88 -12.67
N ASP A 139 20.75 -14.80 -11.97
CA ASP A 139 21.17 -13.42 -12.27
C ASP A 139 22.40 -12.96 -11.47
N ALA A 140 23.01 -13.85 -10.66
CA ALA A 140 24.23 -13.53 -9.94
C ALA A 140 25.39 -13.36 -10.93
N PRO A 141 26.13 -12.23 -10.91
CA PRO A 141 27.31 -12.09 -11.75
C PRO A 141 28.29 -13.23 -11.41
N PRO A 142 28.96 -13.83 -12.42
CA PRO A 142 29.90 -14.90 -12.17
C PRO A 142 30.94 -14.40 -11.17
N VAL A 143 31.14 -15.17 -10.09
CA VAL A 143 32.20 -14.92 -9.13
C VAL A 143 33.49 -14.80 -9.94
N LYS A 144 34.10 -13.61 -9.97
CA LYS A 144 35.41 -13.44 -10.59
C LYS A 144 36.36 -14.38 -9.87
N ALA A 145 36.74 -15.46 -10.56
CA ALA A 145 37.76 -16.37 -10.09
C ALA A 145 39.09 -15.62 -10.05
N GLY A 146 39.50 -15.19 -8.85
CA GLY A 146 40.87 -14.93 -8.44
C GLY A 146 41.47 -13.58 -8.83
N VAL A 147 41.96 -12.85 -7.82
CA VAL A 147 43.33 -12.32 -7.84
C VAL A 147 43.90 -12.59 -6.43
N THR A 148 44.86 -13.51 -6.40
CA THR A 148 45.87 -13.84 -5.34
C THR A 148 45.63 -13.38 -3.91
#